data_AF-A0A3M1WSL6-F1
#
_entry.id   AF-A0A3M1WSL6-F1
#
_cell.length_a   1.000
_cell.length_b   1.000
_cell.length_c   1.000
_cell.angle_alpha   90.00
_cell.angle_beta   90.00
_cell.angle_gamma   90.00
#
_symmetry.space_group_name_H-M   'P 1'
#
loop_
_entity.id
_entity.type
_entity.pdbx_description
1 polymer ?
#
loop_
_entity_poly.entity_id
_entity_poly.type
_entity_poly.pdbx_seq_one_letter_code
_entity_poly.pdbx_strand_id
1 'polypeptide(L)'
;LLSRSTDGGMSWSEPVRVNDDAPGNGKDQFMPFVTVDQTTGDVVIGYYDRRDSVENFLVDYRVTWSSDGGVTFAPSIKLTDQPFDPSAAFRFIRAANFTCMVPFMGDYTSLAAHQGMIVPLWADTRNGRSDIFTQPFVIP
;
A
#
# COMPACT_ATOMS: atom_id res chain seq x y z
N LEU A 1 10.60 1.03 3.95
CA LEU A 1 11.98 1.08 3.41
C LEU A 1 12.09 0.04 2.29
N LEU A 2 12.99 0.23 1.34
CA LEU A 2 13.37 -0.77 0.32
C LEU A 2 14.87 -1.04 0.46
N SER A 3 15.27 -2.30 0.39
CA SER A 3 16.65 -2.68 0.09
C SER A 3 16.64 -3.50 -1.20
N ARG A 4 17.69 -3.35 -2.02
CA ARG A 4 17.82 -4.05 -3.30
C ARG A 4 19.11 -4.84 -3.38
N SER A 5 19.08 -5.91 -4.16
CA SER A 5 20.27 -6.64 -4.58
C SER A 5 20.41 -6.55 -6.10
N THR A 6 21.65 -6.39 -6.56
CA THR A 6 22.02 -6.41 -7.99
C THR A 6 22.93 -7.58 -8.33
N ASP A 7 23.13 -8.51 -7.39
CA ASP A 7 24.08 -9.62 -7.47
C ASP A 7 23.44 -10.97 -7.14
N GLY A 8 22.14 -11.12 -7.43
CA GLY A 8 21.42 -12.37 -7.20
C GLY A 8 21.14 -12.66 -5.72
N GLY A 9 21.10 -11.62 -4.87
CA GLY A 9 20.79 -11.72 -3.44
C GLY A 9 22.01 -11.97 -2.55
N MET A 10 23.24 -11.90 -3.08
CA MET A 10 24.45 -12.10 -2.29
C MET A 10 24.75 -10.92 -1.36
N SER A 11 24.49 -9.70 -1.83
CA SER A 11 24.54 -8.49 -1.03
C SER A 11 23.33 -7.60 -1.28
N TRP A 12 23.04 -6.75 -0.29
CA TRP A 12 21.89 -5.87 -0.27
C TRP A 12 22.35 -4.44 0.01
N SER A 13 21.69 -3.46 -0.61
CA SER A 13 21.97 -2.05 -0.38
C SER A 13 21.58 -1.64 1.04
N GLU A 14 22.13 -0.52 1.51
CA GLU A 14 21.53 0.20 2.63
C GLU A 14 20.05 0.49 2.34
N PRO A 15 19.15 0.39 3.34
CA PRO A 15 17.74 0.64 3.13
C PRO A 15 17.43 2.08 2.73
N VAL A 16 16.67 2.25 1.66
CA VAL A 16 16.19 3.53 1.16
C VAL A 16 14.75 3.78 1.64
N ARG A 17 14.41 5.02 1.97
CA ARG A 17 13.04 5.42 2.33
C ARG A 17 12.16 5.49 1.08
N VAL A 18 10.97 4.88 1.18
CA VAL A 18 10.01 4.76 0.07
C VAL A 18 8.93 5.83 0.15
N ASN A 19 8.42 6.09 1.36
CA ASN A 19 7.41 7.12 1.62
C ASN A 19 8.04 8.51 1.71
N ASP A 20 7.29 9.49 1.22
CA ASP A 20 7.67 10.89 1.00
C ASP A 20 7.10 11.87 2.03
N ASP A 21 6.46 11.38 3.11
CA ASP A 21 6.07 12.21 4.25
C ASP A 21 7.23 12.47 5.22
N ALA A 22 7.08 13.52 6.02
CA ALA A 22 8.10 13.99 6.96
C ALA A 22 8.56 12.86 7.91
N PRO A 23 9.87 12.58 8.02
CA PRO A 23 10.38 11.59 8.95
C PRO A 23 10.00 11.91 10.41
N GLY A 24 9.61 10.89 11.17
CA GLY A 24 9.32 11.04 12.61
C GLY A 24 8.02 11.79 12.92
N ASN A 25 7.11 11.97 11.96
CA ASN A 25 5.81 12.61 12.14
C ASN A 25 4.76 11.74 12.88
N GLY A 26 5.10 10.51 13.25
CA GLY A 26 4.22 9.58 13.95
C GLY A 26 3.05 9.04 13.11
N LYS A 27 3.19 9.05 11.78
CA LYS A 27 2.19 8.51 10.85
C LYS A 27 2.55 7.11 10.40
N ASP A 28 1.53 6.24 10.30
CA ASP A 28 1.73 4.84 9.94
C ASP A 28 1.63 4.61 8.44
N GLN A 29 2.54 3.77 7.93
CA GLN A 29 2.45 3.13 6.62
C GLN A 29 2.58 1.61 6.78
N PHE A 30 1.69 0.84 6.15
CA PHE A 30 1.55 -0.58 6.43
C PHE A 30 1.05 -1.40 5.23
N MET A 31 1.24 -2.73 5.33
CA MET A 31 0.95 -3.73 4.29
C MET A 31 1.45 -3.34 2.88
N PRO A 32 2.77 -3.08 2.73
CA PRO A 32 3.32 -2.75 1.43
C PRO A 32 3.28 -3.97 0.50
N PHE A 33 3.09 -3.70 -0.79
CA PHE A 33 3.31 -4.65 -1.88
C PHE A 33 4.31 -4.04 -2.86
N VAL A 34 5.28 -4.82 -3.33
CA VAL A 34 6.26 -4.42 -4.33
C VAL A 34 6.14 -5.29 -5.56
N THR A 35 6.25 -4.68 -6.74
CA THR A 35 6.35 -5.37 -8.02
C THR A 35 7.36 -4.67 -8.92
N VAL A 36 7.78 -5.33 -10.00
CA VAL A 36 8.65 -4.75 -11.02
C VAL A 36 7.98 -4.92 -12.37
N ASP A 37 7.82 -3.82 -13.10
CA ASP A 37 7.43 -3.90 -14.51
C ASP A 37 8.61 -4.48 -15.29
N GLN A 38 8.44 -5.71 -15.78
CA GLN A 38 9.51 -6.41 -16.50
C GLN A 38 9.83 -5.79 -17.87
N THR A 39 8.98 -4.90 -18.38
CA THR A 39 9.17 -4.25 -19.69
C THR A 39 9.93 -2.92 -19.58
N THR A 40 9.75 -2.18 -18.49
CA THR A 40 10.41 -0.88 -18.27
C THR A 40 11.54 -0.95 -17.24
N GLY A 41 11.49 -1.91 -16.32
CA GLY A 41 12.38 -2.01 -15.17
C GLY A 41 11.94 -1.18 -13.97
N ASP A 42 10.78 -0.52 -14.03
CA ASP A 42 10.27 0.28 -12.91
C ASP A 42 9.92 -0.60 -11.70
N VAL A 43 10.39 -0.19 -10.53
CA VAL A 43 10.01 -0.79 -9.24
C VAL A 43 8.81 -0.03 -8.69
N VAL A 44 7.70 -0.70 -8.44
CA VAL A 44 6.43 -0.08 -8.02
C VAL A 44 6.05 -0.60 -6.65
N ILE A 45 5.71 0.32 -5.74
CA ILE A 45 5.36 -0.01 -4.35
C ILE A 45 4.05 0.66 -3.97
N GLY A 46 3.11 -0.14 -3.47
CA GLY A 46 1.81 0.31 -2.97
C GLY A 46 1.67 -0.02 -1.50
N TYR A 47 1.05 0.86 -0.72
CA TYR A 47 0.92 0.70 0.73
C TYR A 47 -0.27 1.50 1.26
N TYR A 48 -0.82 1.04 2.39
CA TYR A 48 -1.75 1.87 3.16
C TYR A 48 -1.00 2.94 3.92
N ASP A 49 -1.62 4.10 4.05
CA ASP A 49 -1.02 5.29 4.64
C ASP A 49 -2.05 6.06 5.48
N ARG A 50 -1.63 6.53 6.64
CA ARG A 50 -2.46 7.33 7.55
C ARG A 50 -1.98 8.78 7.71
N ARG A 51 -1.04 9.22 6.88
CA ARG A 51 -0.43 10.57 6.98
C ARG A 51 -1.43 11.70 6.94
N ASP A 52 -2.52 11.53 6.20
CA ASP A 52 -3.56 12.54 6.01
C ASP A 52 -4.61 12.51 7.15
N SER A 53 -4.57 11.51 8.03
CA SER A 53 -5.45 11.41 9.20
C SER A 53 -4.84 12.13 10.39
N VAL A 54 -5.52 13.16 10.92
CA VAL A 54 -5.09 13.89 12.14
C VAL A 54 -4.81 12.91 13.29
N GLU A 55 -5.76 12.00 13.55
CA GLU A 55 -5.70 11.00 14.63
C GLU A 55 -4.90 9.73 14.27
N ASN A 56 -4.25 9.70 13.10
CA ASN A 56 -3.54 8.50 12.60
C ASN A 56 -4.44 7.24 12.57
N PHE A 57 -5.71 7.43 12.23
CA PHE A 57 -6.75 6.40 12.27
C PHE A 57 -7.32 6.08 10.89
N LEU A 58 -7.76 7.11 10.16
CA LEU A 58 -8.29 6.94 8.81
C LEU A 58 -7.17 6.55 7.85
N VAL A 59 -7.53 5.74 6.86
CA VAL A 59 -6.58 5.08 5.96
C VAL A 59 -6.80 5.55 4.52
N ASP A 60 -5.70 5.82 3.84
CA ASP A 60 -5.62 6.01 2.39
C ASP A 60 -4.76 4.91 1.77
N TYR A 61 -4.91 4.64 0.46
CA TYR A 61 -4.00 3.77 -0.29
C TYR A 61 -3.16 4.60 -1.26
N ARG A 62 -1.83 4.41 -1.21
CA ARG A 62 -0.86 5.19 -1.97
C ARG A 62 0.05 4.29 -2.78
N VAL A 63 0.51 4.79 -3.92
CA VAL A 63 1.49 4.12 -4.78
C VAL A 63 2.61 5.07 -5.13
N THR A 64 3.84 4.57 -5.15
CA THR A 64 5.03 5.23 -5.67
C THR A 64 5.81 4.27 -6.56
N TRP A 65 6.71 4.80 -7.37
CA TRP A 65 7.58 4.02 -8.23
C TRP A 65 9.01 4.58 -8.25
N SER A 66 9.92 3.76 -8.75
CA SER A 66 11.32 4.09 -8.99
C SER A 66 11.72 3.64 -10.38
N SER A 67 12.26 4.57 -11.16
CA SER A 67 12.76 4.34 -12.52
C SER A 67 14.29 4.20 -12.59
N ASP A 68 14.96 4.14 -11.44
CA ASP A 68 16.41 3.94 -11.30
C ASP A 68 16.75 2.65 -10.54
N GLY A 69 15.82 1.69 -10.56
CA GLY A 69 15.97 0.37 -9.95
C GLY A 69 15.88 0.37 -8.42
N GLY A 70 15.22 1.35 -7.82
CA GLY A 70 15.02 1.47 -6.38
C GLY A 70 16.05 2.34 -5.64
N VAL A 71 16.78 3.23 -6.31
CA VAL A 71 17.67 4.23 -5.64
C VAL A 71 16.87 5.41 -5.15
N THR A 72 15.96 5.93 -5.98
CA THR A 72 15.08 7.05 -5.66
C THR A 72 13.64 6.72 -6.01
N PHE A 73 12.70 7.33 -5.29
CA PHE A 73 11.27 7.14 -5.51
C PHE A 73 10.61 8.45 -5.90
N ALA A 74 9.66 8.38 -6.82
CA ALA A 74 8.79 9.50 -7.14
C ALA A 74 7.91 9.88 -5.92
N PRO A 75 7.38 11.12 -5.87
CA PRO A 75 6.32 11.46 -4.93
C PRO A 75 5.17 10.47 -5.02
N SER A 76 4.64 10.03 -3.88
CA SER A 76 3.56 9.05 -3.86
C SER A 76 2.25 9.68 -4.33
N ILE A 77 1.51 8.94 -5.14
CA ILE A 77 0.15 9.31 -5.53
C ILE A 77 -0.85 8.64 -4.60
N LYS A 78 -1.90 9.37 -4.23
CA LYS A 78 -3.03 8.87 -3.47
C LYS A 78 -4.10 8.33 -4.42
N LEU A 79 -4.49 7.07 -4.25
CA LEU A 79 -5.51 6.42 -5.09
C LEU A 79 -6.90 6.43 -4.45
N THR A 80 -6.99 6.62 -3.14
CA THR A 80 -8.25 6.87 -2.46
C THR A 80 -8.73 8.29 -2.74
N ASP A 81 -9.96 8.42 -3.25
CA ASP A 81 -10.67 9.71 -3.40
C ASP A 81 -11.17 10.25 -2.05
N GLN A 82 -11.42 9.37 -1.09
CA GLN A 82 -11.69 9.67 0.31
C GLN A 82 -11.01 8.62 1.22
N PRO A 83 -10.56 9.02 2.41
CA PRO A 83 -10.01 8.07 3.36
C PRO A 83 -11.13 7.19 3.94
N PHE A 84 -10.78 6.00 4.39
CA PHE A 84 -11.75 5.04 4.94
C PHE A 84 -11.50 4.71 6.41
N ASP A 85 -12.58 4.38 7.13
CA ASP A 85 -12.55 3.91 8.50
C ASP A 85 -12.38 2.37 8.52
N PRO A 86 -11.21 1.83 8.91
CA PRO A 86 -10.97 0.40 8.87
C PRO A 86 -11.88 -0.41 9.82
N SER A 87 -12.49 0.24 10.83
CA SER A 87 -13.41 -0.42 11.78
C SER A 87 -14.74 -0.82 11.13
N ALA A 88 -15.14 -0.19 10.02
CA ALA A 88 -16.32 -0.60 9.25
C ALA A 88 -16.17 -2.01 8.61
N ALA A 89 -14.95 -2.56 8.60
CA ALA A 89 -14.76 -3.96 8.23
C ALA A 89 -15.15 -4.94 9.33
N PHE A 90 -15.18 -4.52 10.60
CA PHE A 90 -15.27 -5.43 11.73
C PHE A 90 -16.56 -6.25 11.68
N ARG A 91 -16.42 -7.57 11.82
CA ARG A 91 -17.56 -8.51 11.81
C ARG A 91 -17.71 -9.17 13.15
N PHE A 92 -18.95 -9.37 13.58
CA PHE A 92 -19.24 -10.19 14.75
C PHE A 92 -19.68 -11.57 14.29
N ILE A 93 -18.86 -12.58 14.56
CA ILE A 93 -19.24 -13.98 14.39
C ILE A 93 -19.94 -14.41 15.68
N ARG A 94 -21.21 -14.80 15.58
CA ARG A 94 -22.01 -15.33 16.69
C ARG A 94 -22.25 -16.82 16.49
N ALA A 95 -21.95 -17.61 17.51
CA ALA A 95 -22.35 -19.00 17.67
C ALA A 95 -23.02 -19.18 19.04
N ALA A 96 -23.66 -20.32 19.28
CA ALA A 96 -24.58 -20.54 20.41
C ALA A 96 -24.09 -20.01 21.77
N ASN A 97 -22.80 -20.17 22.09
CA ASN A 97 -22.17 -19.67 23.32
C ASN A 97 -20.92 -18.81 23.07
N PHE A 98 -20.80 -18.21 21.88
CA PHE A 98 -19.58 -17.50 21.47
C PHE A 98 -19.94 -16.27 20.64
N THR A 99 -19.38 -15.11 21.00
CA THR A 99 -19.37 -13.92 20.15
C THR A 99 -17.93 -13.48 20.00
N CYS A 100 -17.46 -13.37 18.76
CA CYS A 100 -16.12 -12.92 18.43
C CYS A 100 -16.19 -11.74 17.48
N MET A 101 -15.50 -10.66 17.84
CA MET A 101 -15.21 -9.56 16.92
C MET A 101 -14.01 -9.96 16.05
N VAL A 102 -14.17 -9.84 14.75
CA VAL A 102 -13.13 -10.10 13.74
C VAL A 102 -12.71 -8.75 13.17
N PRO A 103 -11.66 -8.10 13.72
CA PRO A 103 -11.21 -6.80 13.28
C PRO A 103 -10.32 -6.91 12.04
N PHE A 104 -10.91 -7.30 10.92
CA PHE A 104 -10.17 -7.64 9.70
C PHE A 104 -10.65 -6.80 8.52
N MET A 105 -9.82 -5.86 8.06
CA MET A 105 -10.11 -5.01 6.90
C MET A 105 -9.74 -5.64 5.55
N GLY A 106 -8.94 -6.69 5.59
CA GLY A 106 -8.19 -7.28 4.47
C GLY A 106 -6.78 -7.64 4.94
N ASP A 107 -6.08 -8.52 4.23
CA ASP A 107 -4.69 -8.88 4.54
C ASP A 107 -3.76 -8.23 3.53
N TYR A 108 -3.72 -8.78 2.32
CA TYR A 108 -2.79 -8.33 1.30
C TYR A 108 -3.41 -7.37 0.30
N THR A 109 -2.60 -6.40 -0.09
CA THR A 109 -2.80 -5.62 -1.32
C THR A 109 -2.04 -6.29 -2.45
N SER A 110 -2.29 -5.91 -3.70
CA SER A 110 -1.57 -6.46 -4.85
C SER A 110 -1.35 -5.39 -5.91
N LEU A 111 -0.26 -5.52 -6.66
CA LEU A 111 0.06 -4.68 -7.81
C LEU A 111 0.45 -5.57 -8.99
N ALA A 112 -0.15 -5.33 -10.14
CA ALA A 112 0.36 -5.77 -11.43
C ALA A 112 0.94 -4.57 -12.19
N ALA A 113 2.05 -4.79 -12.90
CA ALA A 113 2.71 -3.77 -13.69
C ALA A 113 3.14 -4.35 -15.05
N HIS A 114 2.78 -3.67 -16.14
CA HIS A 114 3.18 -4.06 -17.50
C HIS A 114 3.11 -2.86 -18.46
N GLN A 115 4.18 -2.61 -19.20
CA GLN A 115 4.29 -1.53 -20.18
C GLN A 115 3.91 -0.15 -19.60
N GLY A 116 4.34 0.13 -18.37
CA GLY A 116 4.04 1.35 -17.64
C GLY A 116 2.64 1.42 -17.04
N MET A 117 1.75 0.47 -17.35
CA MET A 117 0.42 0.38 -16.75
C MET A 117 0.49 -0.34 -15.41
N ILE A 118 -0.02 0.31 -14.37
CA ILE A 118 -0.09 -0.20 -13.01
C ILE A 118 -1.54 -0.48 -12.64
N VAL A 119 -1.80 -1.69 -12.15
CA VAL A 119 -3.13 -2.14 -11.68
C VAL A 119 -3.03 -2.51 -10.20
N PRO A 120 -3.37 -1.59 -9.29
CA PRO A 120 -3.45 -1.84 -7.85
C PRO A 120 -4.76 -2.50 -7.44
N LEU A 121 -4.69 -3.32 -6.39
CA LEU A 121 -5.82 -3.89 -5.67
C LEU A 121 -5.64 -3.68 -4.18
N TRP A 122 -6.61 -3.05 -3.52
CA TRP A 122 -6.61 -2.87 -2.07
C TRP A 122 -8.00 -3.10 -1.49
N ALA A 123 -8.04 -3.42 -0.20
CA ALA A 123 -9.27 -3.52 0.57
C ALA A 123 -9.60 -2.16 1.18
N ASP A 124 -10.86 -1.79 1.13
CA ASP A 124 -11.34 -0.46 1.51
C ASP A 124 -12.76 -0.58 2.06
N THR A 125 -13.07 0.25 3.05
CA THR A 125 -14.34 0.20 3.77
C THR A 125 -15.23 1.42 3.56
N ARG A 126 -14.92 2.27 2.59
CA ARG A 126 -15.69 3.50 2.31
C ARG A 126 -17.19 3.27 2.07
N ASN A 127 -17.57 2.05 1.67
CA ASN A 127 -18.95 1.63 1.47
C ASN A 127 -19.62 1.05 2.74
N GLY A 128 -19.00 1.19 3.92
CA GLY A 128 -19.48 0.62 5.19
C GLY A 128 -19.23 -0.88 5.36
N ARG A 129 -18.43 -1.49 4.46
CA ARG A 129 -17.99 -2.89 4.52
C ARG A 129 -16.68 -3.04 3.76
N SER A 130 -15.92 -4.11 4.06
CA SER A 130 -14.73 -4.44 3.26
C SER A 130 -15.16 -4.84 1.84
N ASP A 131 -14.74 -4.03 0.87
CA ASP A 131 -14.83 -4.30 -0.57
C ASP A 131 -13.40 -4.20 -1.17
N ILE A 132 -13.19 -4.78 -2.35
CA ILE A 132 -11.92 -4.65 -3.10
C ILE A 132 -12.05 -3.53 -4.13
N PHE A 133 -11.09 -2.61 -4.13
CA PHE A 133 -11.03 -1.49 -5.06
C PHE A 133 -9.79 -1.58 -5.96
N THR A 134 -9.90 -0.97 -7.14
CA THR A 134 -8.81 -0.81 -8.09
C THR A 134 -8.89 0.56 -8.75
N GLN A 135 -7.74 1.12 -9.08
CA GLN A 135 -7.63 2.32 -9.91
C GLN A 135 -6.38 2.19 -10.78
N PRO A 136 -6.51 1.65 -12.00
CA PRO A 136 -5.40 1.57 -12.93
C PRO A 136 -4.89 2.96 -13.31
N PHE A 137 -3.57 3.10 -13.46
CA PHE A 137 -2.94 4.32 -13.95
C PHE A 137 -1.68 3.98 -14.75
N VAL A 138 -1.13 4.97 -15.45
CA VAL A 138 0.10 4.83 -16.24
C VAL A 138 1.18 5.70 -15.59
N ILE A 139 2.38 5.14 -15.44
CA ILE A 139 3.56 5.91 -15.01
C ILE A 139 3.92 6.91 -16.12
N PRO A 140 4.18 8.19 -15.79
CA PRO A 140 4.51 9.23 -16.78
C PRO A 140 5.75 8.94 -17.64
#